data_AF-A0A1V5A3W8-F1
#
_entry.id   AF-A0A1V5A3W8-F1
#
_cell.length_a   1.000
_cell.length_b   1.000
_cell.length_c   1.000
_cell.angle_alpha   90.00
_cell.angle_beta   90.00
_cell.angle_gamma   90.00
#
_symmetry.space_group_name_H-M   'P 1'
#
loop_
_entity.id
_entity.type
_entity.pdbx_description
1 polymer ?
#
loop_
_entity_poly.entity_id
_entity_poly.type
_entity_poly.pdbx_seq_one_letter_code
_entity_poly.pdbx_strand_id
1 'polypeptide(L)'
;MKGRACDIMVCDAMVRRYLPAMRAEMVFRLVHERGLSQSDAAKRLGITRAAVSQYLSRKRGDATFELSPDMNALIDRWVMAVSGRDDGITLCDICRCAMKDPVQQETGVFIRGREGDAGAFPPSSSSTRREEGQR
;
A
#
# COMPACT_ATOMS: atom_id res chain seq x y z
N MET A 1 33.86 0.81 -9.86
CA MET A 1 32.49 1.25 -9.50
C MET A 1 31.55 0.10 -9.86
N LYS A 2 30.98 -0.62 -8.87
CA LYS A 2 30.11 -1.78 -9.15
C LYS A 2 28.87 -1.29 -9.89
N GLY A 3 28.78 -1.61 -11.18
CA GLY A 3 27.62 -1.32 -12.03
C GLY A 3 26.38 -1.89 -11.38
N ARG A 4 25.40 -1.02 -11.11
CA ARG A 4 24.14 -1.42 -10.49
C ARG A 4 23.33 -2.20 -11.52
N ALA A 5 22.83 -3.36 -11.12
CA ALA A 5 21.75 -4.08 -11.79
C ALA A 5 20.40 -3.34 -11.60
N CYS A 6 20.34 -2.04 -11.93
CA CYS A 6 19.09 -1.28 -11.94
C CYS A 6 18.58 -1.16 -13.38
N ASP A 7 17.95 -2.24 -13.86
CA ASP A 7 17.17 -2.21 -15.09
C ASP A 7 15.67 -2.14 -14.77
N ILE A 8 14.86 -1.90 -15.81
CA ILE A 8 13.40 -1.75 -15.66
C ILE A 8 12.73 -3.03 -15.13
N MET A 9 13.28 -4.21 -15.43
CA MET A 9 12.72 -5.49 -15.01
C MET A 9 12.97 -5.74 -13.53
N VAL A 10 14.17 -5.41 -13.05
CA VAL A 10 14.51 -5.45 -11.62
C VAL A 10 13.64 -4.44 -10.86
N CYS A 11 13.53 -3.20 -11.33
CA CYS A 11 12.70 -2.19 -10.69
C CYS A 11 11.21 -2.58 -10.64
N ASP A 12 10.65 -3.15 -11.70
CA ASP A 12 9.24 -3.60 -11.73
C ASP A 12 9.00 -4.75 -10.74
N ALA A 13 9.87 -5.75 -10.71
CA ALA A 13 9.79 -6.86 -9.76
C ALA A 13 9.85 -6.36 -8.31
N MET A 14 10.77 -5.43 -8.02
CA MET A 14 10.91 -4.79 -6.72
C MET A 14 9.66 -4.00 -6.33
N VAL A 15 9.11 -3.21 -7.24
CA VAL A 15 7.87 -2.44 -7.00
C VAL A 15 6.71 -3.37 -6.66
N ARG A 16 6.50 -4.42 -7.45
CA ARG A 16 5.40 -5.37 -7.26
C ARG A 16 5.49 -6.12 -5.94
N ARG A 17 6.71 -6.43 -5.49
CA ARG A 17 6.96 -7.16 -4.25
C ARG A 17 6.80 -6.28 -3.01
N TYR A 18 7.40 -5.09 -2.99
CA TYR A 18 7.52 -4.30 -1.75
C TYR A 18 6.46 -3.20 -1.62
N LEU A 19 6.12 -2.48 -2.71
CA LEU A 19 5.24 -1.31 -2.59
C LEU A 19 3.83 -1.62 -2.04
N PRO A 20 3.17 -2.74 -2.35
CA PRO A 20 1.86 -3.02 -1.80
C PRO A 20 1.87 -3.11 -0.27
N ALA A 21 2.81 -3.86 0.30
CA ALA A 21 2.95 -4.03 1.74
C ALA A 21 3.40 -2.72 2.41
N MET A 22 4.41 -2.05 1.85
CA MET A 22 4.89 -0.77 2.38
C MET A 22 3.81 0.32 2.38
N ARG A 23 2.96 0.40 1.34
CA ARG A 23 1.85 1.36 1.30
C ARG A 23 0.81 1.06 2.37
N ALA A 24 0.46 -0.21 2.56
CA ALA A 24 -0.48 -0.61 3.60
C ALA A 24 0.04 -0.24 4.99
N GLU A 25 1.31 -0.57 5.27
CA GLU A 25 1.98 -0.26 6.53
C GLU A 25 2.08 1.26 6.76
N MET A 26 2.52 2.03 5.77
CA MET A 26 2.60 3.48 5.87
C MET A 26 1.22 4.11 6.15
N VAL A 27 0.15 3.64 5.51
CA VAL A 27 -1.23 4.11 5.79
C VAL A 27 -1.65 3.71 7.20
N PHE A 28 -1.33 2.48 7.63
CA PHE A 28 -1.63 2.00 8.96
C PHE A 28 -1.01 2.90 10.03
N ARG A 29 0.30 3.23 9.92
CA ARG A 29 1.00 4.11 10.85
C ARG A 29 0.44 5.53 10.87
N LEU A 30 0.12 6.10 9.71
CA LEU A 30 -0.50 7.43 9.64
C LEU A 30 -1.83 7.49 10.41
N VAL A 31 -2.67 6.47 10.29
CA VAL A 31 -4.00 6.47 10.91
C VAL A 31 -3.95 6.05 12.38
N HIS A 32 -3.24 4.97 12.71
CA HIS A 32 -3.27 4.37 14.05
C HIS A 32 -2.22 4.96 14.99
N GLU A 33 -1.01 5.26 14.50
CA GLU A 33 0.08 5.74 15.36
C GLU A 33 0.14 7.27 15.40
N ARG A 34 -0.09 7.93 14.26
CA ARG A 34 -0.10 9.40 14.16
C ARG A 34 -1.48 10.00 14.40
N GLY A 35 -2.53 9.19 14.46
CA GLY A 35 -3.90 9.63 14.76
C GLY A 35 -4.58 10.44 13.65
N LEU A 36 -4.12 10.34 12.40
CA LEU A 36 -4.77 11.04 11.29
C LEU A 36 -6.11 10.37 10.94
N SER A 37 -7.10 11.19 10.57
CA SER A 37 -8.31 10.65 9.96
C SER A 37 -8.00 10.03 8.60
N GLN A 38 -8.79 9.02 8.18
CA GLN A 38 -8.64 8.43 6.83
C GLN A 38 -8.76 9.48 5.73
N SER A 39 -9.56 10.53 5.95
CA SER A 39 -9.70 11.64 5.01
C SER A 39 -8.44 12.49 4.92
N ASP A 40 -7.76 12.75 6.03
CA ASP A 40 -6.55 13.58 6.04
C ASP A 40 -5.34 12.81 5.51
N ALA A 41 -5.25 11.52 5.83
CA ALA A 41 -4.28 10.63 5.22
C ALA A 41 -4.45 10.59 3.69
N ALA A 42 -5.69 10.44 3.19
CA ALA A 42 -5.99 10.46 1.76
C ALA A 42 -5.56 11.77 1.08
N LYS A 43 -5.85 12.92 1.70
CA LYS A 43 -5.43 14.24 1.19
C LYS A 43 -3.90 14.37 1.12
N ARG A 44 -3.18 14.00 2.18
CA ARG A 44 -1.72 14.10 2.24
C ARG A 44 -1.02 13.19 1.23
N LEU A 45 -1.60 12.03 0.96
CA LEU A 45 -1.06 11.03 0.02
C LEU A 45 -1.52 11.25 -1.43
N GLY A 46 -2.48 12.15 -1.67
CA GLY A 46 -3.05 12.35 -3.01
C GLY A 46 -3.83 11.14 -3.53
N ILE A 47 -4.44 10.34 -2.65
CA ILE A 47 -5.23 9.15 -3.01
C ILE A 47 -6.68 9.29 -2.51
N THR A 48 -7.55 8.36 -2.90
CA THR A 48 -8.94 8.37 -2.44
C THR A 48 -9.07 7.83 -1.01
N ARG A 49 -10.08 8.30 -0.27
CA ARG A 49 -10.44 7.72 1.04
C ARG A 49 -10.76 6.22 0.94
N ALA A 50 -11.37 5.80 -0.17
CA ALA A 50 -11.64 4.40 -0.45
C ALA A 50 -10.35 3.57 -0.56
N ALA A 51 -9.29 4.11 -1.19
CA ALA A 51 -7.98 3.47 -1.24
C ALA A 51 -7.36 3.34 0.16
N VAL A 52 -7.44 4.38 1.00
CA VAL A 52 -7.01 4.33 2.41
C VAL A 52 -7.77 3.24 3.17
N SER A 53 -9.09 3.21 3.06
CA SER A 53 -9.92 2.18 3.69
C SER A 53 -9.56 0.77 3.21
N GLN A 54 -9.25 0.60 1.92
CA GLN A 54 -8.76 -0.67 1.39
C GLN A 54 -7.39 -1.06 1.95
N TYR A 55 -6.46 -0.12 2.10
CA TYR A 55 -5.16 -0.40 2.73
C TYR A 55 -5.31 -0.84 4.18
N LEU A 56 -6.24 -0.22 4.92
CA LEU A 56 -6.55 -0.60 6.30
C LEU A 56 -7.33 -1.93 6.41
N SER A 57 -8.25 -2.20 5.48
CA SER A 57 -9.08 -3.41 5.51
C SER A 57 -8.33 -4.64 5.00
N ARG A 58 -7.36 -4.44 4.09
CA ARG A 58 -6.52 -5.49 3.55
C ARG A 58 -5.31 -5.77 4.45
N LYS A 59 -5.58 -6.21 5.68
CA LYS A 59 -4.87 -7.39 6.21
C LYS A 59 -5.33 -8.63 5.44
N ARG A 60 -5.25 -8.62 4.11
CA ARG A 60 -5.67 -9.79 3.31
C ARG A 60 -4.65 -10.89 3.57
N GLY A 61 -5.07 -11.84 4.41
CA GLY A 61 -4.66 -13.23 4.52
C GLY A 61 -3.21 -13.56 4.16
N ASP A 62 -2.47 -13.98 5.17
CA ASP A 62 -1.45 -15.03 5.01
C ASP A 62 -0.18 -14.68 4.23
N ALA A 63 0.42 -13.54 4.56
CA ALA A 63 1.87 -13.46 4.54
C ALA A 63 2.30 -12.46 5.60
N THR A 64 2.98 -12.96 6.62
CA THR A 64 3.92 -12.19 7.42
C THR A 64 4.96 -11.63 6.45
N PHE A 65 4.64 -10.53 5.78
CA PHE A 65 5.64 -9.77 5.04
C PHE A 65 6.49 -9.08 6.09
N GLU A 66 7.45 -9.83 6.63
CA GLU A 66 8.39 -9.33 7.60
C GLU A 66 9.27 -8.31 6.91
N LEU A 67 8.93 -7.04 7.12
CA LEU A 67 9.76 -5.93 6.76
C LEU A 67 11.02 -6.01 7.60
N SER A 68 12.18 -6.03 6.95
CA SER A 68 13.46 -5.93 7.65
C SER A 68 13.50 -4.65 8.49
N PRO A 69 14.30 -4.59 9.55
CA PRO A 69 14.46 -3.37 10.36
C PRO A 69 14.80 -2.15 9.50
N ASP A 70 15.63 -2.33 8.48
CA ASP A 70 15.99 -1.27 7.53
C ASP A 70 14.77 -0.78 6.72
N MET A 71 13.91 -1.70 6.27
CA MET A 71 12.67 -1.35 5.58
C MET A 71 11.68 -0.63 6.49
N ASN A 72 11.58 -1.05 7.76
CA ASN A 72 10.76 -0.38 8.75
C ASN A 72 11.22 1.07 8.98
N ALA A 73 12.52 1.29 9.14
CA ALA A 73 13.08 2.64 9.27
C ALA A 73 12.82 3.49 8.02
N LEU A 74 12.81 2.88 6.84
CA LEU A 74 12.49 3.56 5.58
C LEU A 74 11.01 3.97 5.50
N ILE A 75 10.10 3.13 6.00
CA ILE A 75 8.67 3.46 6.13
C ILE A 75 8.47 4.57 7.16
N ASP A 76 9.18 4.55 8.29
CA ASP A 76 9.10 5.63 9.28
C ASP A 76 9.52 6.98 8.71
N ARG A 77 10.61 7.02 7.94
CA ARG A 77 11.00 8.22 7.19
C ARG A 77 9.90 8.66 6.22
N TRP A 78 9.25 7.72 5.53
CA TRP A 78 8.14 8.04 4.63
C TRP A 78 6.94 8.64 5.38
N VAL A 79 6.56 8.06 6.51
CA VAL A 79 5.47 8.57 7.38
C VAL A 79 5.78 9.98 7.86
N MET A 80 7.02 10.24 8.27
CA MET A 80 7.46 11.58 8.68
C MET A 80 7.43 12.58 7.52
N ALA A 81 7.89 12.19 6.33
CA ALA A 81 7.84 13.04 5.13
C ALA A 81 6.41 13.43 4.75
N VAL A 82 5.45 12.51 4.83
CA VAL A 82 4.01 12.78 4.58
C VAL A 82 3.39 13.62 5.70
N SER A 83 3.94 13.54 6.91
CA SER A 83 3.46 14.30 8.07
C SER A 83 4.00 15.74 8.11
N GLY A 84 5.17 16.01 7.50
CA GLY A 84 5.88 17.29 7.49
C GLY A 84 6.23 17.81 6.07
N ARG A 85 7.32 18.59 5.96
CA ARG A 85 7.90 19.11 4.68
C ARG A 85 9.24 18.44 4.32
N ASP A 86 9.52 17.27 4.87
CA ASP A 86 10.76 16.54 4.62
C ASP A 86 10.82 15.91 3.23
N ASP A 87 12.03 15.58 2.80
CA ASP A 87 12.30 14.88 1.56
C ASP A 87 11.65 13.48 1.58
N GLY A 88 10.85 13.19 0.55
CA GLY A 88 10.24 11.88 0.38
C GLY A 88 11.25 10.75 0.12
N ILE A 89 10.81 9.50 0.21
CA ILE A 89 11.63 8.34 -0.16
C ILE A 89 11.57 8.10 -1.67
N THR A 90 12.66 7.56 -2.24
CA THR A 90 12.71 7.17 -3.66
C THR A 90 12.55 5.66 -3.81
N LEU A 91 12.12 5.22 -5.00
CA LEU A 91 12.11 3.80 -5.34
C LEU A 91 13.50 3.16 -5.22
N CYS A 92 14.54 3.94 -5.52
CA CYS A 92 15.93 3.49 -5.38
C CYS A 92 16.33 3.26 -3.92
N ASP A 93 15.76 3.98 -2.95
CA ASP A 93 16.00 3.73 -1.52
C ASP A 93 15.44 2.37 -1.12
N ILE A 94 14.21 2.07 -1.55
CA ILE A 94 13.55 0.78 -1.34
C ILE A 94 14.38 -0.34 -1.98
N CYS A 95 14.79 -0.15 -3.23
CA CYS A 95 15.58 -1.13 -3.97
C CYS A 95 16.95 -1.40 -3.31
N ARG A 96 17.67 -0.35 -2.87
CA ARG A 96 18.93 -0.50 -2.14
C ARG A 96 18.77 -1.16 -0.79
N CYS A 97 17.67 -0.88 -0.09
CA CYS A 97 17.36 -1.50 1.19
C CYS A 97 17.17 -3.02 1.01
N ALA A 98 16.32 -3.41 0.07
CA ALA A 98 16.05 -4.83 -0.18
C ALA A 98 17.25 -5.62 -0.69
N MET A 99 18.11 -5.01 -1.51
CA MET A 99 19.32 -5.69 -2.01
C MET A 99 20.40 -5.92 -0.94
N LYS A 100 20.29 -5.29 0.24
CA LYS A 100 21.20 -5.52 1.37
C LYS A 100 20.79 -6.72 2.23
N ASP A 101 19.53 -7.14 2.16
CA ASP A 101 19.02 -8.30 2.87
C ASP A 101 19.35 -9.58 2.06
N PRO A 102 20.25 -10.47 2.51
CA PRO A 102 20.58 -11.71 1.79
C PRO A 102 19.50 -12.80 1.94
N VAL A 103 18.27 -12.45 2.32
CA VAL A 103 17.20 -13.39 2.68
C VAL A 103 16.03 -13.18 1.71
N GLN A 104 15.62 -14.26 1.04
CA GLN A 104 14.48 -14.41 0.12
C GLN A 104 14.74 -14.21 -1.39
N GLN A 105 15.89 -14.67 -1.87
CA GLN A 105 16.08 -15.05 -3.27
C GLN A 105 15.55 -16.48 -3.55
N GLU A 106 14.48 -16.91 -2.87
CA GLU A 106 13.87 -18.24 -3.04
C GLU A 106 12.35 -18.17 -2.83
N THR A 107 11.63 -17.51 -3.74
CA THR A 107 10.25 -17.87 -4.06
C THR A 107 10.03 -17.66 -5.55
N GLY A 108 10.17 -18.77 -6.27
CA GLY A 108 9.99 -18.82 -7.71
C GLY A 108 8.57 -18.51 -8.16
N VAL A 109 8.49 -18.00 -9.39
CA VAL A 109 7.50 -18.42 -10.38
C VAL A 109 6.02 -18.25 -9.97
N PHE A 110 5.46 -17.06 -10.21
CA PHE A 110 4.01 -16.94 -10.47
C PHE A 110 3.76 -17.18 -11.97
N ILE A 111 3.62 -18.45 -12.35
CA ILE A 111 2.95 -18.83 -13.61
C ILE A 111 1.44 -18.70 -13.39
N ARG A 112 0.75 -18.22 -14.41
CA ARG A 112 -0.68 -17.86 -14.48
C ARG A 112 -1.66 -18.98 -14.05
N GLY A 113 -2.81 -18.55 -13.53
CA GLY A 113 -4.09 -19.26 -13.44
C GLY A 113 -4.87 -18.69 -12.24
N ARG A 114 -6.12 -18.20 -12.32
CA ARG A 114 -7.23 -18.55 -13.20
C ARG A 114 -8.33 -17.49 -13.02
N GLU A 115 -9.06 -17.19 -14.09
CA GLU A 115 -10.32 -16.46 -14.08
C GLU A 115 -11.38 -17.16 -13.22
N GLY A 116 -12.26 -16.36 -12.59
CA GLY A 116 -13.53 -16.82 -12.04
C GLY A 116 -13.66 -16.69 -10.52
N ASP A 117 -14.23 -15.57 -10.06
CA ASP A 117 -15.57 -15.64 -9.47
C ASP A 117 -16.25 -14.27 -9.55
N ALA A 118 -17.49 -14.30 -10.06
CA ALA A 118 -18.32 -13.15 -10.32
C ALA A 118 -18.81 -12.56 -9.00
N GLY A 119 -18.22 -11.43 -8.59
CA GLY A 119 -18.83 -10.56 -7.59
C GLY A 119 -20.07 -9.89 -8.18
N ALA A 120 -21.23 -10.52 -8.00
CA ALA A 120 -22.54 -9.92 -8.23
C ALA A 120 -22.66 -8.65 -7.39
N PHE A 121 -22.54 -7.49 -8.03
CA PHE A 121 -23.02 -6.23 -7.48
C PHE A 121 -24.52 -6.14 -7.82
N PRO A 122 -25.44 -6.15 -6.83
CA PRO A 122 -26.81 -5.75 -7.10
C PRO A 122 -26.80 -4.25 -7.47
N PRO A 123 -27.59 -3.82 -8.47
CA PRO A 123 -27.68 -2.42 -8.82
C PRO A 123 -28.34 -1.67 -7.66
N SER A 124 -27.62 -0.65 -7.17
CA SER A 124 -28.15 0.39 -6.29
C SER A 124 -29.28 1.15 -7.01
N SER A 125 -30.52 0.92 -6.61
CA SER A 125 -31.64 1.80 -6.92
C SER A 125 -31.62 2.99 -5.95
N SER A 126 -31.21 4.14 -6.47
CA SER A 126 -31.35 5.44 -5.84
C SER A 126 -32.73 6.04 -6.12
N SER A 127 -33.24 6.78 -5.12
CA SER A 127 -34.30 7.82 -5.18
C SER A 127 -35.75 7.27 -5.15
N THR A 128 -36.72 7.81 -4.41
CA THR A 128 -36.95 9.16 -3.85
C THR A 128 -38.13 9.15 -2.85
N ARG A 129 -38.14 10.18 -1.98
CA ARG A 129 -39.29 10.87 -1.35
C ARG A 129 -40.01 10.28 -0.13
N ARG A 130 -39.76 10.99 0.99
CA ARG A 130 -40.73 11.38 2.02
C ARG A 130 -41.99 12.04 1.41
N GLU A 131 -43.14 11.75 2.02
CA GLU A 131 -44.26 12.64 2.39
C GLU A 131 -45.05 11.85 3.46
N GLU A 132 -45.02 12.24 4.75
CA GLU A 132 -46.09 12.99 5.46
C GLU A 132 -47.48 12.40 5.14
N GLY A 133 -48.19 11.74 6.05
CA GLY A 133 -48.75 12.29 7.28
C GLY A 133 -50.23 12.68 7.05
N GLN A 134 -51.15 12.09 7.83
CA GLN A 134 -52.62 12.37 7.91
C GLN A 134 -53.42 11.86 6.68
N ARG A 135 -54.55 11.14 6.81
CA ARG A 135 -55.62 11.11 7.82
C ARG A 135 -56.35 9.76 7.74
#